data_AF-A0A0M2NSK1-F1
#
_entry.id   AF-A0A0M2NSK1-F1
#
_cell.length_a   1.000
_cell.length_b   1.000
_cell.length_c   1.000
_cell.angle_alpha   90.00
_cell.angle_beta   90.00
_cell.angle_gamma   90.00
#
_symmetry.space_group_name_H-M   'P 1'
#
loop_
_entity.id
_entity.type
_entity.pdbx_description
1 polymer ?
#
loop_
_entity_poly.entity_id
_entity_poly.type
_entity_poly.pdbx_seq_one_letter_code
_entity_poly.pdbx_strand_id
1 'polypeptide(L)' 'MKFIKYEIEQGLYYDLITIYAKTNKNTPFHFTFSESHTLKEVKDRLEDIAIKIDKP' A
#
# COMPACT_ATOMS: atom_id res chain seq x y z
N MET A 1 9.22 3.29 -12.83
CA MET A 1 9.49 2.39 -11.69
C MET A 1 8.57 1.17 -11.84
N LYS A 2 9.10 -0.07 -11.78
CA LYS A 2 8.33 -1.31 -12.05
C LYS A 2 7.95 -2.00 -10.74
N PHE A 3 6.66 -2.24 -10.51
CA PHE A 3 6.14 -2.95 -9.34
C PHE A 3 6.32 -4.48 -9.51
N ILE A 4 6.72 -5.18 -8.43
CA ILE A 4 7.25 -6.55 -8.51
C ILE A 4 6.20 -7.63 -8.20
N LYS A 5 5.12 -7.33 -7.46
CA LYS A 5 3.86 -8.13 -7.32
C LYS A 5 2.99 -7.52 -6.22
N TYR A 6 1.66 -7.57 -6.36
CA TYR A 6 0.70 -7.28 -5.30
C TYR A 6 -0.40 -8.35 -5.30
N GLU A 7 -0.89 -8.73 -4.12
CA GLU A 7 -2.06 -9.59 -3.90
C GLU A 7 -3.16 -8.76 -3.22
N ILE A 8 -4.42 -8.98 -3.62
CA ILE A 8 -5.61 -8.30 -3.09
C ILE A 8 -6.48 -9.36 -2.42
N GLU A 9 -6.71 -9.23 -1.10
CA GLU A 9 -7.69 -10.02 -0.36
C GLU A 9 -8.93 -9.15 -0.09
N GLN A 10 -10.11 -9.60 -0.53
CA GLN A 10 -11.41 -8.93 -0.26
C GLN A 10 -12.06 -9.54 1.00
N GLY A 11 -12.25 -8.72 2.03
CA GLY A 11 -12.91 -9.14 3.28
C GLY A 11 -14.44 -8.97 3.21
N LEU A 12 -15.20 -10.00 3.59
CA LEU A 12 -16.67 -10.12 3.48
C LEU A 12 -17.54 -9.06 4.18
N TYR A 13 -16.98 -8.05 4.86
CA TYR A 13 -17.76 -7.09 5.65
C TYR A 13 -17.42 -5.62 5.40
N TYR A 14 -16.36 -5.32 4.66
CA TYR A 14 -16.00 -3.97 4.28
C TYR A 14 -15.25 -4.05 2.97
N ASP A 15 -15.60 -3.21 1.99
CA ASP A 15 -14.91 -3.04 0.70
C ASP A 15 -13.50 -2.47 0.92
N LEU A 16 -12.67 -3.18 1.69
CA LEU A 16 -11.32 -2.81 2.06
C LEU A 16 -10.35 -3.65 1.25
N ILE A 17 -9.47 -2.96 0.54
CA ILE A 17 -8.34 -3.54 -0.18
C ILE A 17 -7.10 -3.35 0.69
N THR A 18 -6.35 -4.42 0.88
CA THR A 18 -5.02 -4.37 1.51
C THR A 18 -3.93 -4.54 0.45
N ILE A 19 -2.98 -3.61 0.41
CA ILE A 19 -1.76 -3.70 -0.40
C ILE A 19 -0.59 -4.07 0.49
N TYR A 20 0.13 -5.12 0.12
CA TYR A 20 1.41 -5.48 0.70
C TYR A 20 2.55 -4.93 -0.16
N ALA A 21 3.46 -4.18 0.45
CA ALA A 21 4.55 -3.49 -0.24
C ALA A 21 5.87 -3.59 0.54
N LYS A 22 6.96 -3.18 -0.09
CA LYS A 22 8.28 -3.06 0.54
C LYS A 22 8.89 -1.71 0.21
N THR A 23 9.58 -1.11 1.18
CA THR A 23 10.39 0.10 0.93
C THR A 23 11.64 -0.25 0.13
N ASN A 24 12.37 0.77 -0.32
CA ASN A 24 13.64 0.58 -1.05
C ASN A 24 14.71 -0.10 -0.16
N LYS A 25 14.59 0.01 1.17
CA LYS A 25 15.44 -0.70 2.14
C LYS A 25 14.97 -2.13 2.43
N ASN A 26 14.02 -2.65 1.63
CA ASN A 26 13.43 -3.98 1.76
C ASN A 26 12.59 -4.17 3.04
N THR A 27 12.18 -3.07 3.69
CA THR A 27 11.31 -3.10 4.87
C THR A 27 9.87 -3.38 4.43
N PRO A 28 9.23 -4.48 4.87
CA PRO A 28 7.85 -4.77 4.51
C PRO A 28 6.87 -3.85 5.23
N PHE A 29 5.80 -3.47 4.55
CA PHE A 29 4.67 -2.77 5.13
C PHE A 29 3.38 -3.11 4.39
N HIS A 30 2.24 -2.81 5.00
CA HIS A 30 0.94 -2.98 4.39
C HIS A 30 0.09 -1.73 4.57
N PHE A 31 -0.83 -1.50 3.63
CA PHE A 31 -1.76 -0.40 3.66
C PHE A 31 -3.15 -0.90 3.28
N THR A 32 -4.12 -0.68 4.17
CA THR A 32 -5.52 -1.07 3.97
C THR A 32 -6.36 0.19 3.78
N PHE A 33 -7.19 0.20 2.74
CA PHE A 33 -8.04 1.33 2.36
C PHE A 33 -9.35 0.85 1.74
N SER A 34 -10.38 1.70 1.72
CA SER A 34 -11.65 1.37 1.07
C SER A 34 -11.61 1.52 -0.45
N GLU A 35 -12.36 0.71 -1.20
CA GLU A 35 -12.48 0.77 -2.67
C GLU A 35 -12.89 2.14 -3.22
N SER A 36 -13.40 3.03 -2.38
CA SER A 36 -13.72 4.42 -2.73
C SER A 36 -12.51 5.29 -3.05
N HIS A 37 -11.27 4.86 -2.74
CA HIS A 37 -10.07 5.65 -3.01
C HIS A 37 -9.60 5.48 -4.45
N THR A 38 -9.16 6.58 -5.06
CA THR A 38 -8.55 6.54 -6.38
C THR A 38 -7.15 5.93 -6.32
N LEU A 39 -6.70 5.32 -7.43
CA LEU A 39 -5.34 4.78 -7.54
C LEU A 39 -4.25 5.83 -7.27
N LYS A 40 -4.53 7.11 -7.56
CA LYS A 40 -3.61 8.22 -7.28
C LYS A 40 -3.45 8.45 -5.77
N GLU A 41 -4.55 8.52 -5.04
CA GLU A 41 -4.51 8.71 -3.58
C GLU A 41 -3.81 7.56 -2.88
N VAL A 42 -4.07 6.32 -3.34
CA VAL A 42 -3.41 5.13 -2.83
C VAL A 42 -1.89 5.20 -3.10
N LYS A 43 -1.47 5.59 -4.31
CA LYS A 43 -0.06 5.78 -4.66
C LYS A 43 0.61 6.82 -3.77
N ASP A 44 0.02 8.01 -3.67
CA ASP A 44 0.58 9.12 -2.88
C ASP A 44 0.70 8.71 -1.40
N ARG A 45 -0.26 7.95 -0.87
CA ARG A 45 -0.23 7.44 0.50
C ARG A 45 0.85 6.38 0.72
N LEU A 46 1.02 5.45 -0.22
CA LEU A 46 2.09 4.44 -0.16
C LEU A 46 3.48 5.09 -0.19
N GLU A 47 3.67 6.14 -0.98
CA GLU A 47 4.92 6.91 -1.03
C GLU A 47 5.20 7.63 0.30
N ASP A 48 4.21 8.28 0.89
CA ASP A 48 4.33 8.92 2.21
C ASP A 48 4.67 7.92 3.33
N ILE A 49 4.02 6.75 3.34
CA ILE A 49 4.32 5.66 4.28
C ILE A 49 5.76 5.18 4.11
N ALA A 50 6.20 4.90 2.88
CA ALA A 50 7.55 4.43 2.61
C ALA A 50 8.62 5.45 3.06
N ILE A 51 8.40 6.75 2.79
CA ILE A 51 9.30 7.82 3.24
C ILE A 51 9.38 7.88 4.78
N LYS A 52 8.25 7.69 5.48
CA LYS A 52 8.21 7.70 6.95
C LYS A 52 8.90 6.49 7.56
N ILE A 53 8.78 5.31 6.94
CA ILE A 53 9.46 4.08 7.41
C ILE A 53 10.96 4.18 7.21
N ASP A 54 11.41 4.71 6.08
CA ASP A 54 12.84 4.81 5.76
C ASP A 54 13.52 6.03 6.41
N LYS A 55 12.75 6.96 7.00
CA LYS A 55 13.28 8.06 7.82
C LYS A 55 13.89 7.49 9.12
N PRO A 56 15.15 7.83 9.43
CA PRO A 56 15.82 7.42 10.67
C PRO A 56 15.24 8.09 11.91
#